data_AF-A0A222TC23-F1
#
_entry.id   AF-A0A222TC23-F1
#
_cell.length_a   1.000
_cell.length_b   1.000
_cell.length_c   1.000
_cell.angle_alpha   90.00
_cell.angle_beta   90.00
_cell.angle_gamma   90.00
#
_symmetry.space_group_name_H-M   'P 1'
#
loop_
_entity.id
_entity.type
_entity.pdbx_description
1 polymer ?
#
loop_
_entity_poly.entity_id
_entity_poly.type
_entity_poly.pdbx_seq_one_letter_code
_entity_poly.pdbx_strand_id
1 'polypeptide(L)'
;MFENRRAQQRHNKLMRAADKLVGPLEAPAAPADLAALVFGLHRIELREDEAARYLDAARVRRGYRLPEPLLDIESAGGEDAATEEHLDHDQEEPEPAAVN
;
A
#
# COMPACT_ATOMS: atom_id res chain seq x y z
N MET A 1 -36.55 -2.01 2.88
CA MET A 1 -36.39 -0.90 3.85
C MET A 1 -35.53 -1.25 5.09
N PHE A 2 -35.45 -2.50 5.55
CA PHE A 2 -34.68 -2.86 6.76
C PHE A 2 -33.16 -2.97 6.54
N GLU A 3 -32.70 -3.30 5.33
CA GLU A 3 -31.28 -3.43 5.01
C GLU A 3 -30.52 -2.11 5.19
N ASN A 4 -31.11 -0.99 4.78
CA ASN A 4 -30.53 0.33 4.99
C ASN A 4 -30.32 0.67 6.47
N ARG A 5 -31.22 0.23 7.36
CA ARG A 5 -31.05 0.50 8.81
C ARG A 5 -29.90 -0.29 9.40
N ARG A 6 -29.75 -1.57 9.03
CA ARG A 6 -28.64 -2.41 9.51
C ARG A 6 -27.29 -1.92 8.98
N ALA A 7 -27.22 -1.58 7.69
CA ALA A 7 -26.04 -0.99 7.08
C ALA A 7 -25.66 0.33 7.77
N GLN A 8 -26.64 1.21 8.01
CA GLN A 8 -26.40 2.47 8.72
C GLN A 8 -25.91 2.26 10.16
N GLN A 9 -26.50 1.30 10.88
CA GLN A 9 -26.04 0.98 12.23
C GLN A 9 -24.61 0.43 12.24
N ARG A 10 -24.27 -0.45 11.29
CA ARG A 10 -22.90 -0.97 11.13
C ARG A 10 -21.93 0.18 10.84
N HIS A 11 -22.27 1.03 9.88
CA HIS A 11 -21.48 2.21 9.54
C HIS A 11 -21.25 3.13 10.75
N ASN A 12 -22.31 3.45 11.50
CA ASN A 12 -22.21 4.30 12.69
C ASN A 12 -21.30 3.70 13.77
N LYS A 13 -21.35 2.37 13.97
CA LYS A 13 -20.46 1.67 14.91
C LYS A 13 -19.00 1.76 14.48
N LEU A 14 -18.73 1.51 13.20
CA LEU A 14 -17.39 1.55 12.63
C LEU A 14 -16.80 2.97 12.70
N MET A 15 -17.54 4.00 12.31
CA MET A 15 -17.09 5.39 12.40
C MET A 15 -16.81 5.83 13.84
N ARG A 16 -17.64 5.41 14.81
CA ARG A 16 -17.39 5.70 16.24
C ARG A 16 -16.14 5.00 16.78
N ALA A 17 -15.86 3.79 16.32
CA ALA A 17 -14.63 3.08 16.70
C ALA A 17 -13.40 3.74 16.07
N ALA A 18 -13.47 4.08 14.78
CA ALA A 18 -12.40 4.79 14.08
C ALA A 18 -12.09 6.15 14.72
N ASP A 19 -13.10 6.92 15.13
CA ASP A 19 -12.88 8.20 15.84
C ASP A 19 -12.10 8.08 17.14
N LYS A 20 -12.22 6.94 17.84
CA LYS A 20 -11.50 6.70 19.09
C LYS A 20 -10.02 6.44 18.85
N LEU A 21 -9.69 5.88 17.69
CA LEU A 21 -8.32 5.55 17.29
C LEU A 21 -7.62 6.72 16.59
N VAL A 22 -8.37 7.65 16.00
CA VAL A 22 -7.81 8.87 15.42
C VAL A 22 -7.71 9.96 16.51
N GLY A 23 -6.60 9.94 17.26
CA GLY A 23 -6.25 10.94 18.26
C GLY A 23 -5.28 12.02 17.73
N PRO A 24 -5.29 13.25 18.29
CA PRO A 24 -4.36 14.32 17.90
C PRO A 24 -2.91 14.08 18.36
N LEU A 25 -2.68 13.15 19.28
CA LEU A 25 -1.40 12.95 19.97
C LEU A 25 -0.89 11.49 19.90
N GLU A 26 -1.64 10.59 19.26
CA GLU A 26 -1.30 9.17 19.18
C GLU A 26 -0.72 8.81 17.81
N ALA A 27 0.12 7.78 17.80
CA ALA A 27 0.65 7.18 16.59
C ALA A 27 -0.50 6.81 15.62
N PRO A 28 -0.25 6.83 14.30
CA PRO A 28 -1.29 6.48 13.33
C PRO A 28 -1.80 5.07 13.63
N ALA A 29 -3.08 4.97 14.00
CA ALA A 29 -3.71 3.69 14.26
C ALA A 29 -3.63 2.79 13.01
N ALA A 30 -3.22 1.54 13.21
CA ALA A 30 -3.16 0.56 12.14
C ALA A 30 -4.57 0.03 11.82
N PRO A 31 -4.84 -0.39 10.57
CA PRO A 31 -6.09 -1.06 10.22
C PRO A 31 -6.42 -2.26 11.11
N ALA A 32 -5.40 -3.02 11.53
CA ALA A 32 -5.53 -4.14 12.46
C ALA A 32 -6.10 -3.73 13.83
N ASP A 33 -5.76 -2.55 14.35
CA ASP A 33 -6.27 -2.05 15.63
C ASP A 33 -7.78 -1.80 15.56
N LEU A 34 -8.24 -1.20 14.45
CA LEU A 34 -9.67 -0.99 14.22
C LEU A 34 -10.41 -2.32 14.10
N ALA A 35 -9.86 -3.28 13.34
CA ALA A 35 -10.43 -4.61 13.19
C ALA A 35 -10.55 -5.33 14.54
N ALA A 36 -9.49 -5.30 15.36
CA ALA A 36 -9.49 -5.88 16.70
C ALA A 36 -10.52 -5.20 17.62
N LEU A 37 -10.56 -3.86 17.62
CA LEU A 37 -11.48 -3.08 18.44
C LEU A 37 -12.94 -3.37 18.11
N VAL A 38 -13.32 -3.34 16.83
CA VAL A 38 -14.72 -3.59 16.43
C VAL A 38 -15.12 -5.05 16.56
N PHE A 39 -14.19 -5.98 16.39
CA PHE A 39 -14.44 -7.38 16.70
C PHE A 39 -14.73 -7.57 18.20
N GLY A 40 -13.89 -6.99 19.07
CA GLY A 40 -14.07 -7.06 20.53
C GLY A 40 -15.38 -6.44 21.02
N LEU A 41 -15.74 -5.25 20.51
CA LEU A 41 -16.92 -4.51 20.98
C LEU A 41 -18.24 -4.95 20.34
N HIS A 42 -18.20 -5.36 19.08
CA HIS A 42 -19.41 -5.52 18.28
C HIS A 42 -19.49 -6.87 17.54
N ARG A 43 -18.47 -7.72 17.66
CA ARG A 43 -18.35 -8.99 16.91
C ARG A 43 -18.49 -8.78 15.40
N ILE A 44 -17.98 -7.64 14.91
CA ILE A 44 -17.96 -7.32 13.49
C ILE A 44 -16.60 -7.73 12.94
N GLU A 45 -16.59 -8.64 11.99
CA GLU A 45 -15.42 -8.94 11.18
C GLU A 45 -15.21 -7.84 10.16
N LEU A 46 -13.96 -7.37 10.07
CA LEU A 46 -13.57 -6.26 9.21
C LEU A 46 -12.32 -6.67 8.45
N ARG A 47 -12.36 -6.52 7.13
CA ARG A 47 -11.16 -6.70 6.29
C ARG A 47 -10.24 -5.49 6.46
N GLU A 48 -8.95 -5.71 6.23
CA GLU A 48 -7.94 -4.67 6.40
C GLU A 48 -8.20 -3.45 5.52
N ASP A 49 -8.50 -3.63 4.23
CA ASP A 49 -8.84 -2.54 3.30
C ASP A 49 -10.11 -1.78 3.69
N GLU A 50 -11.06 -2.46 4.34
CA GLU A 50 -12.25 -1.81 4.86
C GLU A 50 -11.90 -0.98 6.08
N ALA A 51 -11.11 -1.52 7.00
CA ALA A 51 -10.63 -0.83 8.19
C ALA A 51 -9.83 0.43 7.83
N ALA A 52 -8.92 0.33 6.87
CA ALA A 52 -8.14 1.45 6.36
C ALA A 52 -9.05 2.60 5.86
N ARG A 53 -10.05 2.27 5.03
CA ARG A 53 -11.02 3.27 4.54
C ARG A 53 -11.81 3.95 5.66
N TYR A 54 -12.17 3.24 6.72
CA TYR A 54 -12.86 3.82 7.87
C TYR A 54 -11.95 4.73 8.71
N LEU A 55 -10.67 4.38 8.86
CA LEU A 55 -9.68 5.23 9.52
C LEU A 55 -9.44 6.52 8.72
N ASP A 56 -9.32 6.41 7.40
CA ASP A 56 -9.17 7.57 6.52
C ASP A 56 -10.39 8.48 6.54
N ALA A 57 -11.60 7.90 6.52
CA ALA A 57 -12.83 8.66 6.68
C ALA A 57 -12.89 9.40 8.03
N ALA A 58 -12.44 8.78 9.12
CA ALA A 58 -12.36 9.42 10.43
C ALA A 58 -11.31 10.55 10.47
N ARG A 59 -10.15 10.36 9.81
CA ARG A 59 -9.12 11.40 9.66
C ARG A 59 -9.65 12.62 8.93
N VAL A 60 -10.27 12.41 7.76
CA VAL A 60 -10.87 13.49 6.96
C VAL A 60 -11.95 14.22 7.77
N ARG A 61 -12.81 13.49 8.47
CA ARG A 61 -13.86 14.11 9.31
C ARG A 61 -13.29 14.97 10.44
N ARG A 62 -12.12 14.64 10.97
CA ARG A 62 -11.41 15.44 11.99
C ARG A 62 -10.55 16.57 11.39
N GLY A 63 -10.46 16.69 10.07
CA GLY A 63 -9.67 17.70 9.38
C GLY A 63 -8.19 17.35 9.24
N TYR A 64 -7.80 16.10 9.45
CA TYR A 64 -6.44 15.65 9.19
C TYR A 64 -6.23 15.40 7.69
N ARG A 65 -5.02 15.70 7.21
CA ARG A 65 -4.59 15.33 5.86
C ARG A 65 -4.38 13.81 5.81
N LEU A 66 -4.82 13.18 4.73
CA LEU A 66 -4.55 11.76 4.51
C LEU A 66 -3.05 11.55 4.28
N PRO A 67 -2.50 10.40 4.72
CA PRO A 67 -1.17 10.01 4.27
C PRO A 67 -1.17 9.95 2.74
N GLU A 68 -0.10 10.47 2.13
CA GLU A 68 0.10 10.33 0.68
C GLU A 68 0.05 8.83 0.36
N PRO A 69 -0.75 8.40 -0.64
CA PRO A 69 -0.71 7.02 -1.07
C PRO A 69 0.74 6.71 -1.46
N LEU A 70 1.31 5.65 -0.89
CA LEU A 70 2.56 5.11 -1.40
C LEU A 70 2.23 4.60 -2.82
N LEU A 71 2.45 5.45 -3.82
CA LEU A 71 2.43 5.03 -5.20
C LEU A 71 3.65 4.12 -5.36
N ASP A 72 3.41 2.83 -5.57
CA ASP A 72 4.46 1.88 -5.95
C ASP A 72 5.18 2.44 -7.18
N ILE A 73 6.41 2.89 -6.98
CA ILE A 73 7.30 3.34 -8.04
C ILE A 73 7.91 2.08 -8.70
N GLU A 74 7.07 1.20 -9.21
CA GLU A 74 7.48 0.02 -9.98
C GLU A 74 6.91 0.09 -11.41
N SER A 75 7.20 1.17 -12.14
CA SER A 75 7.07 1.23 -13.61
C SER A 75 7.69 2.52 -14.16
N ALA A 76 9.01 2.64 -14.09
CA ALA A 76 9.77 3.57 -14.93
C ALA A 76 11.18 3.01 -15.13
N GLY A 77 11.32 2.13 -16.12
CA GLY A 77 12.59 1.52 -16.52
C GLY A 77 12.46 0.75 -17.82
N GLY A 78 11.61 1.24 -18.73
CA GLY A 78 11.63 0.87 -20.13
C GLY A 78 12.14 2.06 -20.90
N GLU A 79 13.44 2.09 -21.19
CA GLU A 79 14.01 2.97 -22.20
C GLU A 79 15.04 2.19 -23.01
N ASP A 80 14.62 1.91 -24.23
CA ASP A 80 15.45 1.49 -25.35
C ASP A 80 16.62 2.47 -25.53
N ALA A 81 17.84 1.95 -25.51
CA ALA A 81 18.98 2.62 -26.11
C ALA A 81 19.72 1.62 -27.00
N ALA A 82 19.32 1.61 -28.28
CA ALA A 82 20.20 1.19 -29.36
C ALA A 82 21.49 2.00 -29.28
N THR A 83 22.62 1.33 -29.16
CA THR A 83 23.93 1.92 -29.50
C THR A 83 24.70 0.85 -30.26
N GLU A 84 24.70 1.02 -31.59
CA GLU A 84 25.75 0.50 -32.44
C GLU A 84 27.09 1.07 -31.94
N GLU A 85 27.92 0.25 -31.32
CA GLU A 85 29.36 0.51 -31.24
C GLU A 85 30.07 -0.58 -32.03
N HIS A 86 30.31 -0.22 -33.29
CA HIS A 86 31.36 -0.77 -34.14
C HIS A 86 32.71 -0.48 -33.46
N LEU A 87 33.43 -1.52 -33.01
CA LEU A 87 34.84 -1.38 -32.67
C LEU A 87 35.62 -2.63 -33.12
N ASP A 88 36.30 -2.49 -34.26
CA ASP A 88 37.47 -3.27 -34.62
C ASP A 88 38.43 -3.37 -33.43
N HIS A 89 38.75 -4.59 -33.02
CA HIS A 89 39.94 -4.88 -32.24
C HIS A 89 40.58 -6.15 -32.79
N ASP A 90 41.55 -5.91 -33.67
CA ASP A 90 42.81 -6.66 -33.78
C ASP A 90 43.10 -7.45 -32.50
N GLN A 91 42.98 -8.78 -32.56
CA GLN A 91 43.64 -9.67 -31.60
C GLN A 91 44.34 -10.78 -32.37
N GLU A 92 45.61 -10.48 -32.65
CA GLU A 92 46.79 -11.35 -32.63
C GLU A 92 46.53 -12.86 -32.48
N GLU A 93 47.03 -13.59 -33.48
CA GLU A 93 47.30 -15.02 -33.46
C GLU A 93 47.90 -15.50 -32.13
N PRO A 94 47.44 -16.66 -31.64
CA PRO A 94 48.33 -17.58 -30.96
C PRO A 94 48.62 -18.75 -31.90
N GLU A 95 49.85 -18.80 -32.42
CA GLU A 95 50.40 -20.05 -32.98
C GLU A 95 50.35 -21.14 -31.90
N PRO A 96 49.69 -22.29 -32.12
CA PRO A 96 49.90 -23.44 -31.27
C PRO A 96 51.18 -24.14 -31.73
N ALA A 97 52.23 -23.98 -30.92
CA ALA A 97 53.41 -24.82 -30.98
C ALA A 97 53.04 -26.30 -30.82
N ALA A 98 53.61 -27.09 -31.73
CA ALA A 98 53.92 -28.52 -31.65
C ALA A 98 52.85 -29.56 -32.02
N VAL A 99 53.25 -30.47 -32.92
CA VAL A 99 53.39 -31.93 -32.72
C VAL A 99 53.10 -32.66 -34.05
N ASN A 100 54.15 -32.90 -34.87
CA ASN A 100 54.84 -34.18 -35.11
C ASN A 100 55.73 -34.10 -36.37
#